data_AF-A0A413RZV6-F1
#
_entry.id   AF-A0A413RZV6-F1
#
_cell.length_a   1.000
_cell.length_b   1.000
_cell.length_c   1.000
_cell.angle_alpha   90.00
_cell.angle_beta   90.00
_cell.angle_gamma   90.00
#
_symmetry.space_group_name_H-M   'P 1'
#
loop_
_entity.id
_entity.type
_entity.pdbx_description
1 polymer ?
#
loop_
_entity_poly.entity_id
_entity_poly.type
_entity_poly.pdbx_seq_one_letter_code
_entity_poly.pdbx_strand_id
1 'polypeptide(L)' 'MSNTVHKKILPEYFDLVKKGIKKFELRKDEDDIQVNDFLVLDEWNGKEYTGRYVAEQVVYVLRNASQYGLMEGYCIIGFY' A
#
# COMPACT_ATOMS: atom_id res chain seq x y z
N MET A 1 -10.08 -15.47 6.19
CA MET A 1 -8.64 -15.53 6.56
C MET A 1 -8.01 -14.28 5.97
N SER A 2 -7.14 -13.59 6.71
CA SER A 2 -6.43 -12.41 6.20
C SER A 2 -5.35 -12.85 5.20
N ASN A 3 -5.28 -12.20 4.05
CA ASN A 3 -4.22 -12.40 3.08
C ASN A 3 -3.05 -11.46 3.37
N THR A 4 -1.86 -11.82 2.89
CA THR A 4 -0.67 -10.98 2.94
C THR A 4 -0.23 -10.68 1.51
N VAL A 5 -0.18 -9.40 1.16
CA VAL A 5 0.22 -8.94 -0.17
C VAL A 5 1.52 -8.14 -0.06
N HIS A 6 2.49 -8.48 -0.92
CA HIS A 6 3.80 -7.81 -0.96
C HIS A 6 3.88 -6.83 -2.11
N LYS A 7 4.35 -5.61 -1.83
CA LYS A 7 4.55 -4.56 -2.84
C LYS A 7 5.84 -3.80 -2.59
N LYS A 8 6.48 -3.37 -3.68
CA LYS A 8 7.63 -2.46 -3.62
C LYS A 8 7.21 -1.07 -3.15
N ILE A 9 8.10 -0.39 -2.43
CA ILE A 9 8.00 1.03 -2.08
C ILE A 9 9.38 1.70 -2.21
N LEU A 10 9.43 2.95 -2.68
CA LEU A 10 10.68 3.70 -2.77
C LEU A 10 11.12 4.21 -1.38
N PRO A 11 12.43 4.45 -1.14
CA PRO A 11 12.94 4.81 0.17
C PRO A 11 12.28 6.05 0.80
N GLU A 12 11.99 7.06 -0.02
CA GLU A 12 11.35 8.30 0.43
C GLU A 12 9.95 8.07 1.03
N TYR A 13 9.17 7.14 0.47
CA TYR A 13 7.84 6.79 0.99
C TYR A 13 7.94 5.74 2.09
N PHE A 14 8.90 4.82 2.02
CA PHE A 14 9.15 3.81 3.04
C PHE A 14 9.36 4.47 4.40
N ASP A 15 10.24 5.46 4.48
CA ASP A 15 10.53 6.14 5.74
C ASP A 15 9.29 6.91 6.26
N LEU A 16 8.42 7.42 5.39
CA LEU A 16 7.18 8.08 5.79
C LEU A 16 6.13 7.11 6.32
N VAL A 17 5.99 5.93 5.70
CA VAL A 17 5.12 4.85 6.18
C VAL A 17 5.65 4.33 7.52
N LYS A 18 6.96 4.03 7.59
CA LYS A 18 7.61 3.51 8.81
C LYS A 18 7.49 4.45 10.01
N LYS A 19 7.46 5.76 9.77
CA LYS A 19 7.23 6.80 10.79
C LYS A 19 5.75 7.04 11.13
N GLY A 20 4.82 6.34 10.48
CA GLY A 20 3.38 6.52 10.67
C GLY A 20 2.83 7.84 10.12
N ILE A 21 3.58 8.52 9.24
CA ILE A 21 3.18 9.81 8.64
C ILE A 21 2.30 9.56 7.42
N LYS A 22 2.71 8.61 6.56
CA LYS A 22 1.95 8.20 5.38
C LYS A 22 1.16 6.93 5.71
N LYS A 23 -0.15 7.06 5.83
CA LYS A 23 -1.08 5.97 6.25
C LYS A 23 -1.94 5.41 5.12
N PHE A 24 -1.48 5.57 3.88
CA PHE A 24 -2.19 5.06 2.72
C PHE A 24 -1.25 4.77 1.55
N GLU A 25 -1.72 3.94 0.62
CA GLU A 25 -1.13 3.68 -0.69
C GLU A 25 -2.15 3.92 -1.80
N LEU A 26 -1.71 4.48 -2.94
CA LEU A 26 -2.50 4.56 -4.17
C LEU A 26 -1.91 3.54 -5.16
N ARG A 27 -2.70 2.56 -5.58
CA ARG A 27 -2.22 1.43 -6.39
C ARG A 27 -3.22 1.07 -7.47
N LYS A 28 -2.76 0.39 -8.52
CA LYS A 28 -3.66 -0.38 -9.37
C LYS A 28 -4.30 -1.48 -8.52
N ASP A 29 -5.59 -1.69 -8.72
CA ASP A 29 -6.38 -2.63 -7.93
C ASP A 29 -6.33 -4.05 -8.52
N GLU A 30 -5.13 -4.64 -8.51
CA GLU A 30 -4.84 -5.92 -9.19
C GLU A 30 -4.80 -7.13 -8.26
N ASP A 31 -4.67 -6.91 -6.95
CA ASP A 31 -4.57 -7.98 -5.93
C ASP A 31 -5.85 -8.14 -5.11
N ASP A 32 -6.90 -7.38 -5.43
CA ASP A 32 -8.18 -7.36 -4.69
C ASP A 32 -7.98 -7.29 -3.16
N ILE A 33 -7.13 -6.36 -2.70
CA ILE A 33 -6.82 -6.18 -1.26
C ILE A 33 -8.09 -5.84 -0.49
N GLN A 34 -8.31 -6.52 0.63
CA GLN A 34 -9.47 -6.35 1.50
C GLN A 34 -9.09 -5.77 2.87
N VAL A 35 -10.10 -5.25 3.57
CA VAL A 35 -9.94 -4.89 4.99
C VAL A 35 -9.59 -6.13 5.81
N ASN A 36 -8.65 -5.96 6.75
CA ASN A 36 -7.98 -6.99 7.54
C ASN A 36 -6.88 -7.78 6.82
N ASP A 37 -6.60 -7.54 5.54
CA ASP A 37 -5.37 -8.04 4.93
C ASP A 37 -4.14 -7.30 5.49
N PHE A 38 -2.96 -7.86 5.26
CA PHE A 38 -1.68 -7.21 5.53
C PHE A 38 -1.03 -6.79 4.23
N LEU A 39 -0.69 -5.51 4.12
CA LEU A 39 0.14 -4.97 3.04
C LEU A 39 1.58 -4.89 3.54
N VAL A 40 2.46 -5.71 2.97
CA VAL A 40 3.90 -5.66 3.23
C VAL A 40 4.55 -4.80 2.16
N LEU A 41 5.18 -3.72 2.60
CA LEU A 41 5.88 -2.77 1.75
C LEU A 41 7.38 -3.02 1.86
N ASP A 42 7.91 -3.73 0.86
CA ASP A 42 9.32 -4.06 0.72
C ASP A 42 10.07 -2.88 0.08
N GLU A 43 11.08 -2.36 0.77
CA GLU A 43 11.83 -1.22 0.26
C GLU A 43 12.67 -1.60 -0.97
N TRP A 44 12.51 -0.82 -2.03
CA TRP A 44 13.19 -0.95 -3.31
C TRP A 44 13.88 0.36 -3.68
N ASN A 45 15.20 0.36 -3.81
CA ASN A 45 15.98 1.59 -4.10
C ASN A 45 16.06 1.96 -5.59
N GLY A 46 15.24 1.32 -6.43
CA GLY A 46 15.31 1.46 -7.89
C GLY A 46 16.14 0.38 -8.58
N LYS A 47 17.04 -0.29 -7.86
CA LYS A 47 17.95 -1.33 -8.40
C LYS A 47 17.80 -2.67 -7.71
N GLU A 48 17.62 -2.67 -6.40
CA GLU A 48 17.53 -3.86 -5.57
C GLU A 48 16.61 -3.65 -4.36
N TYR A 49 16.19 -4.77 -3.77
CA TYR A 49 15.57 -4.76 -2.45
C TYR A 49 16.63 -4.49 -1.41
N THR A 50 16.39 -3.56 -0.50
CA THR A 50 17.36 -3.20 0.56
C THR A 50 17.34 -4.19 1.74
N GLY A 51 16.32 -5.05 1.79
CA GLY A 51 16.02 -5.93 2.92
C GLY A 51 15.16 -5.28 4.02
N ARG A 52 14.89 -3.97 3.94
CA ARG A 52 13.94 -3.30 4.83
C ARG A 52 12.50 -3.57 4.36
N TYR A 53 11.59 -3.78 5.31
CA TYR A 53 10.17 -3.88 5.04
C TYR A 53 9.34 -3.30 6.20
N VAL A 54 8.09 -2.98 5.90
CA VAL A 54 7.07 -2.63 6.89
C VAL A 54 5.78 -3.36 6.54
N ALA A 55 5.12 -3.93 7.53
CA ALA A 55 3.87 -4.68 7.35
C ALA A 55 2.76 -3.91 8.05
N GLU A 56 1.75 -3.51 7.30
CA GLU A 56 0.65 -2.70 7.79
C GLU A 56 -0.68 -3.42 7.60
N GLN A 57 -1.54 -3.39 8.62
CA GLN A 57 -2.88 -3.97 8.52
C GLN A 57 -3.80 -3.00 7.78
N VAL A 58 -4.47 -3.49 6.75
CA VAL A 58 -5.42 -2.72 5.96
C VAL A 58 -6.70 -2.49 6.74
N VAL A 59 -7.11 -1.23 6.85
CA VAL A 59 -8.32 -0.81 7.59
C VAL A 59 -9.37 -0.20 6.68
N TYR A 60 -8.97 0.23 5.48
CA TYR A 60 -9.86 0.88 4.53
C TYR A 60 -9.39 0.66 3.10
N VAL A 61 -10.32 0.50 2.17
CA VAL A 61 -10.03 0.47 0.73
C VAL A 61 -11.08 1.29 -0.01
N LEU A 62 -10.64 2.34 -0.71
CA LEU A 62 -11.50 3.14 -1.59
C LEU A 62 -11.35 2.67 -3.03
N ARG A 63 -12.48 2.36 -3.65
CA ARG A 63 -12.64 2.01 -5.07
C ARG A 63 -13.74 2.85 -5.68
N ASN A 64 -13.84 2.87 -7.01
CA ASN A 64 -14.98 3.44 -7.75
C ASN A 64 -15.31 4.90 -7.37
N ALA A 65 -14.27 5.72 -7.17
CA ALA A 65 -14.38 7.12 -6.75
C ALA A 65 -13.92 8.09 -7.86
N SER A 66 -14.22 7.77 -9.13
CA SER A 66 -13.78 8.54 -10.30
C SER A 66 -14.30 9.97 -10.33
N GLN A 67 -15.49 10.21 -9.78
CA GLN A 67 -16.06 11.54 -9.58
C GLN A 67 -15.22 12.44 -8.65
N TYR A 68 -14.35 11.85 -7.83
CA TYR A 68 -13.43 12.55 -6.94
C TYR A 68 -11.97 12.49 -7.42
N GLY A 69 -11.74 12.04 -8.66
CA GLY A 69 -10.42 12.00 -9.30
C GLY A 69 -9.64 10.69 -9.14
N LEU A 70 -10.24 9.64 -8.55
CA LEU A 70 -9.61 8.32 -8.54
C LEU A 70 -9.72 7.67 -9.92
N MET A 71 -8.59 7.43 -10.58
CA MET A 71 -8.57 6.78 -11.89
C MET A 71 -9.21 5.39 -11.83
N GLU A 72 -9.97 5.02 -12.86
CA GLU A 72 -10.57 3.69 -12.98
C GLU A 72 -9.49 2.59 -12.93
N GLY A 73 -9.75 1.50 -12.21
CA GLY A 73 -8.80 0.43 -11.97
C GLY A 73 -7.72 0.73 -10.92
N TYR A 74 -7.80 1.88 -10.22
CA TYR A 74 -6.97 2.18 -9.05
C TYR A 74 -7.79 2.15 -7.76
N CYS A 75 -7.10 1.86 -6.66
CA CYS A 75 -7.63 1.90 -5.31
C CYS A 75 -6.72 2.71 -4.38
N ILE A 76 -7.31 3.27 -3.33
CA ILE A 76 -6.58 3.83 -2.19
C ILE A 76 -6.71 2.87 -1.02
N ILE A 77 -5.59 2.39 -0.50
CA ILE A 77 -5.52 1.42 0.59
C ILE A 77 -5.07 2.19 1.83
N GLY A 78 -5.94 2.33 2.83
CA GLY A 78 -5.64 2.91 4.13
C GLY A 78 -5.24 1.84 5.15
N PHE A 79 -4.27 2.15 5.98
CA PHE A 79 -3.74 1.26 7.02
C PHE A 79 -3.36 2.04 8.29
N TYR A 80 -3.00 1.33 9.37
CA TYR A 80 -2.71 1.93 10.69
C TYR A 80 -1.42 2.75 10.75
#